data_AF-A0A5K0WVX4-F1
#
_entry.id   AF-A0A5K0WVX4-F1
#
_cell.length_a   1.000
_cell.length_b   1.000
_cell.length_c   1.000
_cell.angle_alpha   90.00
_cell.angle_beta   90.00
_cell.angle_gamma   90.00
#
_symmetry.space_group_name_H-M   'P 1'
#
loop_
_entity.id
_entity.type
_entity.pdbx_description
1 polymer ?
#
loop_
_entity_poly.entity_id
_entity_poly.type
_entity_poly.pdbx_seq_one_letter_code
_entity_poly.pdbx_strand_id
1 'polypeptide(L)'
;YTKMETCITPLPQVQSANEVAGGALKNWPERAMAVPPRISSGSIPGITPEKFAADNELWKERLKHYSSFIPSFTRGRYRNIMDMNAYLGGFAAGLANAPVWVMNVVPANPQHDTLAAIYERGFIGTYQDWCEAFSTYPRTYDLIHAGGVFGIYQD
;
A
#
# COMPACT_ATOMS: atom_id res chain seq x y z
N TYR A 1 25.84 15.52 -6.13
CA TYR A 1 25.13 14.81 -7.22
C TYR A 1 25.69 13.40 -7.31
N THR A 2 24.84 12.40 -7.15
CA THR A 2 25.22 10.98 -7.25
C THR A 2 25.13 10.55 -8.70
N LYS A 3 26.15 9.84 -9.21
CA LYS A 3 26.15 9.31 -10.57
C LYS A 3 25.08 8.22 -10.66
N MET A 4 24.07 8.42 -11.50
CA MET A 4 23.07 7.40 -11.75
C MET A 4 23.66 6.26 -12.57
N GLU A 5 23.29 5.03 -12.22
CA GLU A 5 23.63 3.83 -12.97
C GLU A 5 22.41 3.32 -13.73
N THR A 6 22.64 2.69 -14.88
CA THR A 6 21.58 1.98 -15.61
C THR A 6 21.14 0.78 -14.79
N CYS A 7 19.93 0.85 -14.23
CA CYS A 7 19.29 -0.27 -13.55
C CYS A 7 18.15 -0.81 -14.42
N ILE A 8 18.29 -2.04 -14.89
CA ILE A 8 17.18 -2.84 -15.43
C ILE A 8 16.89 -3.88 -14.37
N THR A 9 15.72 -3.82 -13.74
CA THR A 9 15.28 -4.88 -12.82
C THR A 9 14.90 -6.11 -13.65
N PRO A 10 15.66 -7.21 -13.57
CA PRO A 10 15.32 -8.42 -14.32
C PRO A 10 14.04 -9.03 -13.76
N LEU A 11 13.24 -9.65 -14.62
CA LEU A 11 12.11 -10.46 -14.16
C LEU A 11 12.63 -11.67 -13.36
N PRO A 12 11.89 -12.11 -12.32
CA PRO A 12 12.22 -13.34 -11.62
C PRO A 12 12.34 -14.53 -12.57
N GLN A 13 13.31 -15.41 -12.31
CA GLN A 13 13.50 -16.63 -13.09
C GLN A 13 12.32 -17.59 -12.89
N VAL A 14 11.90 -18.25 -13.97
CA VAL A 14 10.83 -19.26 -13.98
C VAL A 14 11.37 -20.59 -14.50
N GLN A 15 10.85 -21.70 -13.99
CA GLN A 15 11.29 -23.05 -14.38
C GLN A 15 10.55 -23.55 -15.63
N SER A 16 9.40 -22.96 -15.99
CA SER A 16 8.60 -23.38 -17.15
C SER A 16 7.87 -22.21 -17.80
N ALA A 17 7.49 -22.36 -19.07
CA ALA A 17 6.75 -21.34 -19.83
C ALA A 17 5.35 -21.04 -19.26
N ASN A 18 4.80 -21.92 -18.42
CA ASN A 18 3.48 -21.77 -17.81
C ASN A 18 3.53 -21.07 -16.43
N GLU A 19 4.72 -20.81 -15.90
CA GLU A 19 4.91 -20.17 -14.61
C GLU A 19 4.93 -18.64 -14.75
N VAL A 20 4.23 -17.94 -13.85
CA VAL A 20 4.21 -16.48 -13.83
C VAL A 20 5.41 -15.99 -13.02
N ALA A 21 6.30 -15.23 -13.67
CA ALA A 21 7.46 -14.65 -13.02
C ALA A 21 7.04 -13.74 -11.86
N GLY A 22 7.52 -14.04 -10.65
CA GLY A 22 7.13 -13.33 -9.43
C GLY A 22 5.86 -13.85 -8.76
N GLY A 23 5.21 -14.87 -9.32
CA GLY A 23 4.04 -15.54 -8.76
C GLY A 23 2.71 -15.03 -9.32
N ALA A 24 1.73 -15.94 -9.41
CA ALA A 24 0.41 -15.62 -9.92
C ALA A 24 -0.40 -14.78 -8.92
N LEU A 25 -1.02 -13.71 -9.41
CA LEU A 25 -1.91 -12.86 -8.62
C LEU A 25 -3.36 -13.32 -8.76
N LYS A 26 -4.14 -13.16 -7.69
CA LYS A 26 -5.60 -13.33 -7.75
C LYS A 26 -6.23 -12.22 -8.60
N ASN A 27 -7.44 -12.47 -9.09
CA ASN A 27 -8.20 -11.44 -9.80
C ASN A 27 -8.76 -10.41 -8.80
N TRP A 28 -9.06 -9.22 -9.29
CA TRP A 28 -9.82 -8.23 -8.52
C TRP A 28 -11.27 -8.71 -8.35
N PRO A 29 -11.91 -8.52 -7.17
CA PRO A 29 -11.42 -7.83 -5.97
C PRO A 29 -10.65 -8.68 -4.97
N GLU A 30 -10.58 -10.01 -5.15
CA GLU A 30 -9.98 -10.93 -4.18
C GLU A 30 -8.51 -10.60 -3.85
N ARG A 31 -7.74 -10.15 -4.84
CA ARG A 31 -6.33 -9.76 -4.64
C ARG A 31 -6.12 -8.63 -3.62
N ALA A 32 -7.14 -7.81 -3.33
CA ALA A 32 -7.04 -6.78 -2.30
C ALA A 32 -6.67 -7.36 -0.92
N MET A 33 -7.17 -8.56 -0.63
CA MET A 33 -7.03 -9.23 0.67
C MET A 33 -6.14 -10.49 0.61
N ALA A 34 -5.85 -11.00 -0.59
CA ALA A 34 -4.97 -12.14 -0.76
C ALA A 34 -3.52 -11.80 -0.39
N VAL A 35 -2.80 -12.75 0.18
CA VAL A 35 -1.37 -12.60 0.48
C VAL A 35 -0.60 -12.45 -0.84
N PRO A 36 0.16 -11.35 -1.03
CA PRO A 36 0.98 -11.15 -2.22
C PRO A 36 2.09 -12.21 -2.33
N PRO A 37 2.40 -12.71 -3.53
CA PRO A 37 3.46 -13.69 -3.74
C PRO A 37 4.80 -13.28 -3.12
N ARG A 38 5.15 -11.99 -3.15
CA ARG A 38 6.40 -11.47 -2.57
C ARG A 38 6.50 -11.63 -1.05
N ILE A 39 5.36 -11.60 -0.38
CA ILE A 39 5.28 -11.87 1.06
C ILE A 39 5.40 -13.37 1.31
N SER A 40 4.72 -14.20 0.51
CA SER A 40 4.81 -15.66 0.61
C SER A 40 6.22 -16.19 0.30
N SER A 41 6.95 -15.57 -0.63
CA SER A 41 8.34 -15.91 -0.97
C SER A 41 9.37 -15.36 0.02
N GLY A 42 8.94 -14.55 1.00
CA GLY A 42 9.83 -13.92 1.98
C GLY A 42 10.74 -12.84 1.39
N SER A 43 10.43 -12.28 0.22
CA SER A 43 11.29 -11.27 -0.42
C SER A 43 11.19 -9.89 0.24
N ILE A 44 10.28 -9.70 1.20
CA ILE A 44 10.23 -8.53 2.08
C ILE A 44 10.65 -8.98 3.49
N PRO A 45 11.92 -8.75 3.89
CA PRO A 45 12.42 -9.23 5.18
C PRO A 45 11.56 -8.74 6.33
N GLY A 46 11.21 -9.65 7.25
CA GLY A 46 10.44 -9.32 8.45
C GLY A 46 8.92 -9.21 8.25
N ILE A 47 8.40 -9.28 7.02
CA ILE A 47 6.96 -9.34 6.71
C ILE A 47 6.58 -10.77 6.36
N THR A 48 5.70 -11.37 7.16
CA THR A 48 5.21 -12.73 6.95
C THR A 48 3.73 -12.72 6.54
N PRO A 49 3.20 -13.81 5.95
CA PRO A 49 1.77 -13.94 5.68
C PRO A 49 0.88 -13.68 6.90
N GLU A 50 1.32 -14.09 8.09
CA GLU A 50 0.59 -13.89 9.35
C GLU A 50 0.55 -12.41 9.73
N LYS A 51 1.68 -11.69 9.60
CA LYS A 51 1.72 -10.23 9.83
C LYS A 51 0.84 -9.48 8.84
N PHE A 52 0.83 -9.89 7.57
CA PHE A 52 -0.05 -9.32 6.56
C PHE A 52 -1.53 -9.56 6.88
N ALA A 53 -1.89 -10.77 7.30
CA ALA A 53 -3.26 -11.07 7.72
C ALA A 53 -3.67 -10.25 8.95
N ALA A 54 -2.77 -10.11 9.94
CA ALA A 54 -3.00 -9.29 11.12
C ALA A 54 -3.19 -7.80 10.77
N ASP A 55 -2.41 -7.25 9.84
CA ASP A 55 -2.57 -5.87 9.35
C ASP A 55 -3.95 -5.67 8.70
N ASN A 56 -4.40 -6.63 7.88
CA ASN A 56 -5.73 -6.59 7.27
C ASN A 56 -6.86 -6.57 8.30
N GLU A 57 -6.80 -7.41 9.33
CA GLU A 57 -7.81 -7.42 10.39
C GLU A 57 -7.77 -6.13 11.23
N LEU A 58 -6.57 -5.66 11.57
CA LEU A 58 -6.38 -4.39 12.28
C LEU A 58 -7.04 -3.22 11.53
N TRP A 59 -6.84 -3.14 10.22
CA TRP A 59 -7.43 -2.07 9.42
C TRP A 59 -8.94 -2.19 9.27
N LYS A 60 -9.49 -3.41 9.19
CA LYS A 60 -10.95 -3.61 9.24
C LYS A 60 -11.54 -3.05 10.54
N GLU A 61 -10.91 -3.34 11.69
CA GLU A 61 -11.37 -2.84 12.98
C GLU A 61 -11.25 -1.32 13.10
N ARG A 62 -10.11 -0.76 12.70
CA ARG A 62 -9.88 0.69 12.70
C ARG A 62 -10.89 1.43 11.82
N LEU A 63 -11.17 0.93 10.62
CA LEU A 63 -12.14 1.54 9.72
C LEU A 63 -13.57 1.46 10.27
N LYS A 64 -13.93 0.37 10.94
CA LYS A 64 -15.21 0.26 11.65
C LYS A 64 -15.33 1.35 12.74
N HIS A 65 -14.25 1.59 13.48
CA HIS A 65 -14.19 2.66 14.47
C HIS A 65 -14.23 4.05 13.84
N TYR A 66 -13.47 4.32 12.77
CA TYR A 66 -13.53 5.61 12.07
C TYR A 66 -14.93 5.90 11.52
N SER A 67 -15.60 4.87 11.00
CA SER A 67 -16.96 4.99 10.46
C SER A 67 -18.00 5.33 11.53
N SER A 68 -17.76 5.05 12.82
CA SER A 68 -18.72 5.42 13.88
C SER A 68 -18.70 6.92 14.21
N PHE A 69 -17.57 7.59 14.01
CA PHE A 69 -17.43 9.03 14.28
C PHE A 69 -17.43 9.89 13.02
N ILE A 70 -17.11 9.30 11.87
CA ILE A 70 -17.11 9.94 10.56
C ILE A 70 -18.07 9.16 9.64
N PRO A 71 -19.40 9.36 9.75
CA PRO A 71 -20.37 8.63 8.93
C PRO A 71 -20.17 8.84 7.41
N SER A 72 -19.51 9.95 7.04
CA SER A 72 -19.17 10.32 5.67
C SER A 72 -18.16 9.39 4.98
N PHE A 73 -17.42 8.56 5.73
CA PHE A 73 -16.37 7.68 5.21
C PHE A 73 -16.93 6.58 4.28
N THR A 74 -18.13 6.10 4.57
CA THR A 74 -18.82 5.05 3.79
C THR A 74 -19.98 5.58 2.94
N ARG A 75 -20.35 6.85 3.11
CA ARG A 75 -21.51 7.50 2.45
C ARG A 75 -21.14 8.31 1.21
N GLY A 76 -19.92 8.15 0.69
CA GLY A 76 -19.49 8.70 -0.61
C GLY A 76 -19.19 10.20 -0.65
N ARG A 77 -19.02 10.85 0.52
CA ARG A 77 -18.59 12.26 0.58
C ARG A 77 -17.14 12.43 0.13
N TYR A 78 -16.29 11.50 0.53
CA TYR A 78 -14.88 11.45 0.14
C TYR A 78 -14.75 10.52 -1.05
N ARG A 79 -13.98 10.91 -2.07
CA ARG A 79 -13.69 10.08 -3.25
C ARG A 79 -12.20 9.91 -3.49
N ASN A 80 -11.40 10.88 -3.07
CA ASN A 80 -9.95 10.86 -3.21
C ASN A 80 -9.32 10.95 -1.82
N ILE A 81 -8.67 9.87 -1.39
CA ILE A 81 -8.01 9.79 -0.09
C ILE A 81 -6.52 9.63 -0.32
N MET A 82 -5.71 10.34 0.46
CA MET A 82 -4.27 10.08 0.56
C MET A 82 -4.01 9.34 1.87
N ASP A 83 -3.39 8.17 1.79
CA ASP A 83 -2.81 7.49 2.96
C ASP A 83 -1.32 7.79 3.00
N MET A 84 -0.91 8.64 3.94
CA MET A 84 0.45 9.18 4.00
C MET A 84 1.50 8.16 4.48
N ASN A 85 1.05 7.03 5.04
CA ASN A 85 1.91 5.96 5.52
C ASN A 85 1.20 4.62 5.34
N ALA A 86 1.14 4.17 4.08
CA ALA A 86 0.33 3.03 3.68
C ALA A 86 0.83 1.69 4.22
N TYR A 87 2.13 1.59 4.56
CA TYR A 87 2.77 0.34 4.97
C TYR A 87 2.43 -0.80 3.98
N LEU A 88 1.58 -1.77 4.34
CA LEU A 88 1.18 -2.86 3.45
C LEU A 88 -0.02 -2.53 2.54
N GLY A 89 -0.67 -1.38 2.71
CA GLY A 89 -1.89 -0.97 2.00
C GLY A 89 -3.19 -1.46 2.66
N GLY A 90 -3.15 -1.84 3.94
CA GLY A 90 -4.32 -2.40 4.64
C GLY A 90 -5.48 -1.42 4.78
N PHE A 91 -5.20 -0.13 4.94
CA PHE A 91 -6.22 0.92 4.94
C PHE A 91 -7.00 0.98 3.62
N ALA A 92 -6.30 1.00 2.48
CA ALA A 92 -6.93 0.96 1.16
C ALA A 92 -7.73 -0.34 0.93
N ALA A 93 -7.21 -1.47 1.41
CA ALA A 93 -7.88 -2.76 1.26
C ALA A 93 -9.17 -2.87 2.08
N GLY A 94 -9.18 -2.34 3.30
CA GLY A 94 -10.41 -2.25 4.09
C GLY A 94 -11.48 -1.34 3.45
N LEU A 95 -11.07 -0.45 2.55
CA LEU A 95 -11.95 0.43 1.76
C LEU A 95 -12.23 -0.08 0.34
N ALA A 96 -11.78 -1.28 -0.04
CA ALA A 96 -11.88 -1.78 -1.42
C ALA A 96 -13.32 -1.87 -1.95
N ASN A 97 -14.30 -2.00 -1.06
CA ASN A 97 -15.74 -2.04 -1.41
C ASN A 97 -16.43 -0.66 -1.34
N ALA A 98 -15.73 0.38 -0.87
CA ALA A 98 -16.25 1.74 -0.84
C ALA A 98 -15.96 2.45 -2.18
N PRO A 99 -16.81 3.40 -2.62
CA PRO A 99 -16.61 4.15 -3.86
C PRO A 99 -15.54 5.25 -3.68
N VAL A 100 -14.37 4.86 -3.17
CA VAL A 100 -13.24 5.75 -2.86
C VAL A 100 -12.00 5.23 -3.57
N TRP A 101 -11.14 6.16 -3.95
CA TRP A 101 -9.80 5.86 -4.43
C TRP A 101 -8.78 6.35 -3.41
N VAL A 102 -7.80 5.51 -3.11
CA VAL A 102 -6.74 5.79 -2.13
C VAL A 102 -5.39 5.86 -2.84
N MET A 103 -4.69 7.00 -2.72
CA MET A 103 -3.26 7.08 -3.00
C MET A 103 -2.49 6.52 -1.81
N ASN A 104 -1.81 5.39 -2.00
CA ASN A 104 -1.01 4.77 -0.96
C ASN A 104 0.41 5.33 -0.99
N VAL A 105 0.83 6.04 0.05
CA VAL A 105 2.17 6.61 0.11
C VAL A 105 3.03 5.80 1.06
N VAL A 106 4.15 5.28 0.56
CA VAL A 106 5.18 4.64 1.36
C VAL A 106 6.27 5.69 1.65
N PRO A 107 6.65 5.91 2.92
CA PRO A 107 7.73 6.86 3.24
C PRO A 107 9.03 6.50 2.51
N ALA A 108 9.85 7.49 2.15
CA ALA A 108 11.09 7.28 1.37
C ALA A 108 12.16 6.47 2.11
N ASN A 109 12.18 6.53 3.45
CA ASN A 109 13.05 5.72 4.31
C ASN A 109 12.20 4.75 5.15
N PRO A 110 11.51 3.78 4.56
CA PRO A 110 10.66 2.87 5.31
C PRO A 110 11.52 1.77 5.94
N GLN A 111 11.07 1.22 7.09
CA GLN A 111 11.70 0.03 7.67
C GLN A 111 11.61 -1.18 6.72
N HIS A 112 10.56 -1.23 5.89
CA HIS A 112 10.31 -2.28 4.92
C HIS A 112 9.86 -1.68 3.59
N ASP A 113 10.50 -2.12 2.50
CA ASP A 113 10.04 -1.78 1.16
C ASP A 113 8.78 -2.56 0.81
N THR A 114 7.64 -1.87 0.82
CA THR A 114 6.29 -2.44 0.79
C THR A 114 5.46 -1.98 -0.40
N LEU A 115 5.94 -1.00 -1.18
CA LEU A 115 5.18 -0.45 -2.32
C LEU A 115 4.89 -1.51 -3.38
N ALA A 116 5.86 -2.39 -3.63
CA ALA A 116 5.67 -3.47 -4.57
C ALA A 116 4.58 -4.45 -4.10
N ALA A 117 4.44 -4.70 -2.79
CA ALA A 117 3.34 -5.53 -2.27
C ALA A 117 1.98 -4.84 -2.45
N ILE A 118 1.91 -3.51 -2.29
CA ILE A 118 0.71 -2.71 -2.56
C ILE A 118 0.26 -2.86 -4.02
N TYR A 119 1.20 -2.86 -4.98
CA TYR A 119 0.89 -3.10 -6.39
C TYR A 119 0.35 -4.50 -6.67
N GLU A 120 0.91 -5.54 -6.03
CA GLU A 120 0.40 -6.92 -6.18
C GLU A 120 -1.03 -7.09 -5.67
N ARG A 121 -1.45 -6.28 -4.69
CA ARG A 121 -2.84 -6.19 -4.22
C ARG A 121 -3.76 -5.46 -5.20
N GLY A 122 -3.20 -4.79 -6.21
CA GLY A 122 -3.94 -4.03 -7.22
C GLY A 122 -4.25 -2.59 -6.86
N PHE A 123 -3.56 -2.03 -5.87
CA PHE A 123 -3.67 -0.62 -5.52
C PHE A 123 -2.58 0.19 -6.21
N ILE A 124 -2.73 1.52 -6.21
CA ILE A 124 -1.69 2.43 -6.68
C ILE A 124 -1.07 3.19 -5.51
N GLY A 125 0.19 3.56 -5.68
CA GLY A 125 0.95 4.22 -4.65
C GLY A 125 2.24 4.84 -5.16
N THR A 126 2.96 5.48 -4.26
CA THR A 126 4.25 6.13 -4.54
C THR A 126 5.12 6.13 -3.29
N TYR A 127 6.42 6.32 -3.47
CA TYR A 127 7.27 6.77 -2.37
C TYR A 127 7.13 8.28 -2.19
N GLN A 128 7.28 8.76 -0.95
CA GLN A 128 7.42 10.18 -0.64
C GLN A 128 8.32 10.39 0.57
N ASP A 129 9.18 11.41 0.50
CA ASP A 129 9.73 12.05 1.70
C ASP A 129 8.84 13.24 2.11
N TRP A 130 8.22 13.18 3.28
CA TRP A 130 7.37 14.24 3.80
C TRP A 130 8.14 15.49 4.24
N CYS A 131 9.48 15.46 4.26
CA CYS A 131 10.33 16.64 4.36
C CYS A 131 10.41 17.44 3.05
N GLU A 132 10.04 16.80 1.93
CA GLU A 132 10.03 17.40 0.60
C GLU A 132 8.60 17.70 0.14
N ALA A 133 8.46 18.61 -0.82
CA ALA A 133 7.16 18.90 -1.41
C ALA A 133 6.60 17.66 -2.13
N PHE A 134 5.39 17.24 -1.77
CA PHE A 134 4.69 16.21 -2.52
C PHE A 134 4.32 16.77 -3.90
N SER A 135 4.85 16.17 -4.96
CA SER A 135 4.52 16.56 -6.34
C SER A 135 3.06 16.20 -6.63
N THR A 136 2.17 17.15 -6.37
CA THR A 136 0.72 17.02 -6.56
C THR A 136 0.34 17.38 -7.99
N TYR A 137 0.87 16.67 -9.00
CA TYR A 137 0.36 16.85 -10.36
C TYR A 137 -1.05 16.24 -10.52
N PRO A 138 -2.01 17.01 -11.05
CA PRO A 138 -2.96 17.83 -10.29
C PRO A 138 -4.11 16.99 -9.70
N ARG A 139 -3.95 16.44 -8.50
CA ARG A 139 -5.09 15.82 -7.77
C ARG A 139 -5.17 16.38 -6.36
N THR A 140 -6.33 16.93 -6.04
CA THR A 140 -6.73 17.30 -4.69
C THR A 140 -7.29 16.07 -3.97
N TYR A 141 -7.01 15.97 -2.67
CA TYR A 141 -7.52 14.90 -1.81
C TYR A 141 -8.63 15.46 -0.92
N ASP A 142 -9.74 14.74 -0.85
CA ASP A 142 -10.87 15.11 0.00
C ASP A 142 -10.60 14.75 1.48
N LEU A 143 -9.68 13.80 1.70
CA LEU A 143 -9.27 13.34 3.01
C LEU A 143 -7.79 12.92 3.00
N ILE A 144 -7.08 13.28 4.06
CA ILE A 144 -5.71 12.86 4.32
C ILE A 144 -5.71 11.99 5.57
N HIS A 145 -5.23 10.76 5.42
CA HIS A 145 -5.02 9.82 6.51
C HIS A 145 -3.52 9.82 6.86
N ALA A 146 -3.19 10.14 8.11
CA ALA A 146 -1.83 10.32 8.61
C ALA A 146 -1.54 9.43 9.82
N GLY A 147 -1.64 8.10 9.64
CA GLY A 147 -1.38 7.13 10.70
C GLY A 147 0.11 6.96 11.00
N GLY A 148 0.55 7.36 12.19
CA GLY A 148 1.94 7.15 12.63
C GLY A 148 3.00 7.93 11.84
N VAL A 149 2.60 8.90 11.00
CA VAL A 149 3.50 9.63 10.10
C VAL A 149 4.62 10.34 10.88
N PHE A 150 4.28 11.02 11.98
CA PHE A 150 5.28 11.74 12.78
C PHE A 150 6.29 10.81 13.48
N GLY A 151 5.91 9.56 13.76
CA GLY A 151 6.81 8.58 14.36
C GLY A 151 7.91 8.09 13.41
N ILE A 152 7.77 8.33 12.10
CA ILE A 152 8.81 8.00 11.11
C ILE A 152 10.02 8.93 11.24
N TYR A 153 9.81 10.14 11.76
CA TYR A 153 10.80 11.22 11.82
C TYR A 153 11.24 11.55 13.24
N GLN A 154 10.86 10.71 14.22
CA GLN A 154 11.37 10.83 15.58
C GLN A 154 12.67 10.04 15.70
N ASP A 155 13.76 10.75 16.01
CA ASP A 155 15.08 10.20 16.32
C ASP A 155 15.09 9.38 17.62
#